data_AF-A0A0A2GZ25-F1
#
_entry.id   AF-A0A0A2GZ25-F1
#
_cell.length_a   1.000
_cell.length_b   1.000
_cell.length_c   1.000
_cell.angle_alpha   90.00
_cell.angle_beta   90.00
_cell.angle_gamma   90.00
#
_symmetry.space_group_name_H-M   'P 1'
#
loop_
_entity.id
_entity.type
_entity.pdbx_description
1 polymer ?
#
loop_
_entity_poly.entity_id
_entity_poly.type
_entity_poly.pdbx_seq_one_letter_code
_entity_poly.pdbx_strand_id
1 'polypeptide(L)'
;MKLDFRWLPELTLRTLRVVAIGFLLLNLYSVYTAYTAVRSDLVPKYLTQYTAFPHYIFIAFYSLIIFYIWRILKGAIASQYWWMPVIAVVILESTKFFIYGFLMWVNPFG
;
A
#
# COMPACT_ATOMS: atom_id res chain seq x y z
N MET A 1 -4.04 -38.00 -9.92
CA MET A 1 -4.52 -36.92 -9.02
C MET A 1 -4.24 -35.58 -9.70
N LYS A 2 -5.26 -34.79 -10.04
CA LYS A 2 -5.04 -33.39 -10.45
C LYS A 2 -4.84 -32.57 -9.18
N LEU A 3 -3.67 -31.95 -9.02
CA LEU A 3 -3.41 -31.03 -7.91
C LEU A 3 -4.29 -29.80 -8.08
N ASP A 4 -5.26 -29.63 -7.18
CA ASP A 4 -6.12 -28.45 -7.16
C ASP A 4 -5.43 -27.33 -6.37
N PHE A 5 -4.71 -26.45 -7.08
CA PHE A 5 -3.93 -25.37 -6.47
C PHE A 5 -4.75 -24.11 -6.16
N ARG A 6 -6.08 -24.18 -6.11
CA ARG A 6 -6.97 -23.03 -5.84
C ARG A 6 -6.72 -22.33 -4.50
N TRP A 7 -6.09 -23.01 -3.55
CA TRP A 7 -5.73 -22.45 -2.24
C TRP A 7 -4.53 -21.49 -2.30
N LEU A 8 -3.63 -21.64 -3.29
CA LEU A 8 -2.39 -20.88 -3.38
C LEU A 8 -2.62 -19.39 -3.74
N PRO A 9 -3.48 -19.04 -4.72
CA PRO A 9 -3.86 -17.66 -5.00
C PRO A 9 -4.47 -16.96 -3.78
N GLU A 10 -5.33 -17.68 -3.05
CA GLU A 10 -6.00 -17.15 -1.86
C GLU A 10 -5.00 -16.89 -0.73
N LEU A 11 -4.11 -17.85 -0.46
CA LEU A 11 -3.04 -17.68 0.53
C LEU A 11 -2.15 -16.48 0.18
N THR A 12 -1.77 -16.34 -1.09
CA THR A 12 -0.93 -15.23 -1.57
C THR A 12 -1.60 -13.88 -1.31
N LEU A 13 -2.89 -13.74 -1.64
CA LEU A 13 -3.66 -12.52 -1.39
C LEU A 13 -3.79 -12.22 0.11
N ARG A 14 -4.03 -13.25 0.95
CA ARG A 14 -4.10 -13.07 2.41
C ARG A 14 -2.76 -12.59 2.98
N THR A 15 -1.65 -13.17 2.55
CA THR A 15 -0.29 -12.74 2.96
C THR A 15 -0.02 -11.31 2.50
N LEU A 16 -0.34 -10.99 1.24
CA LEU A 16 -0.17 -9.64 0.69
C LEU A 16 -0.97 -8.60 1.49
N ARG A 17 -2.19 -8.95 1.92
CA ARG A 17 -3.01 -8.07 2.79
C ARG A 17 -2.32 -7.80 4.12
N VAL A 18 -1.77 -8.82 4.78
CA VAL A 18 -1.07 -8.67 6.07
C VAL A 18 0.15 -7.78 5.90
N VAL A 19 0.94 -8.00 4.84
CA VAL A 19 2.10 -7.17 4.51
C VAL A 19 1.69 -5.72 4.25
N ALA A 20 0.63 -5.48 3.47
CA ALA A 20 0.11 -4.13 3.21
C ALA A 20 -0.38 -3.43 4.48
N ILE A 21 -1.01 -4.15 5.41
CA ILE A 21 -1.39 -3.62 6.73
C ILE A 21 -0.14 -3.21 7.52
N GLY A 22 0.90 -4.05 7.52
CA GLY A 22 2.18 -3.72 8.16
C GLY A 22 2.80 -2.43 7.62
N PHE A 23 2.82 -2.25 6.30
CA PHE A 23 3.31 -1.01 5.68
C PHE A 23 2.43 0.20 5.98
N LEU A 24 1.10 0.03 6.05
CA LEU A 24 0.20 1.10 6.44
C LEU A 24 0.48 1.57 7.88
N LEU A 25 0.66 0.62 8.82
CA LEU A 25 1.00 0.94 10.21
C LEU A 25 2.34 1.65 10.32
N LEU A 26 3.34 1.22 9.55
CA LEU A 26 4.65 1.87 9.50
C LEU A 26 4.54 3.32 9.03
N ASN A 27 3.75 3.60 7.98
CA ASN A 27 3.56 4.97 7.51
C ASN A 27 2.76 5.83 8.50
N LEU A 28 1.75 5.27 9.19
CA LEU A 28 1.07 5.97 10.28
C LEU A 28 2.02 6.33 11.42
N TYR A 29 2.92 5.40 11.79
CA TYR A 29 3.94 5.66 12.78
C TYR A 29 4.92 6.75 12.31
N SER A 30 5.35 6.73 11.05
CA SER A 30 6.22 7.78 10.49
C SER A 30 5.59 9.17 10.51
N VAL A 31 4.28 9.27 10.22
CA VAL A 31 3.53 10.53 10.39
C VAL A 31 3.56 10.99 11.85
N TYR A 32 3.29 10.08 12.79
CA TYR A 32 3.33 10.39 14.21
C TYR A 32 4.72 10.86 14.67
N THR A 33 5.79 10.21 14.24
CA THR A 33 7.16 10.61 14.60
C THR A 33 7.55 11.96 14.00
N ALA A 34 7.12 12.26 12.78
CA ALA A 34 7.35 13.57 12.17
C ALA A 34 6.62 14.68 12.93
N TYR A 35 5.38 14.41 13.35
CA TYR A 35 4.59 15.31 14.19
C TYR A 35 5.29 15.59 15.54
N THR A 36 5.74 14.55 16.25
CA THR A 36 6.38 14.72 17.56
C THR A 36 7.77 15.37 17.48
N ALA A 37 8.52 15.14 16.40
CA ALA A 37 9.85 15.72 16.21
C ALA A 37 9.82 17.23 15.93
N VAL A 38 8.85 17.71 15.14
CA VAL A 38 8.81 19.11 14.68
C VAL A 38 7.72 19.94 15.38
N ARG A 39 6.83 19.31 16.16
CA ARG A 39 5.60 19.94 16.70
C ARG A 39 4.81 20.70 15.62
N SER A 40 4.84 20.20 14.40
CA SER A 40 4.14 20.78 13.25
C SER A 40 2.67 20.39 13.26
N ASP A 41 1.82 21.08 12.51
CA ASP A 41 0.40 20.72 12.39
C ASP A 41 0.25 19.33 11.75
N LEU A 42 -0.68 18.52 12.28
CA LEU A 42 -1.05 17.21 11.72
C LEU A 42 -1.59 17.29 10.28
N VAL A 43 -2.02 18.46 9.83
CA VAL A 43 -2.42 18.72 8.44
C VAL A 43 -1.80 20.05 8.02
N PRO A 44 -0.79 20.06 7.13
CA PRO A 44 -0.05 21.27 6.81
C PRO A 44 -0.83 22.19 5.85
N LYS A 45 -0.54 23.50 5.93
CA LYS A 45 -1.04 24.50 4.97
C LYS A 45 -0.26 24.51 3.63
N TYR A 46 0.98 24.02 3.61
CA TYR A 46 1.85 23.99 2.42
C TYR A 46 2.54 22.63 2.26
N LEU A 47 2.45 22.05 1.05
CA LEU A 47 2.83 20.65 0.74
C LEU A 47 4.36 20.40 0.73
N THR A 48 5.15 21.41 0.37
CA THR A 48 6.61 21.27 0.14
C THR A 48 7.46 21.31 1.39
N GLN A 49 6.91 21.71 2.54
CA GLN A 49 7.66 21.88 3.79
C GLN A 49 7.47 20.73 4.78
N TYR A 50 6.74 19.69 4.38
CA TYR A 50 6.26 18.68 5.32
C TYR A 50 6.89 17.31 5.05
N THR A 51 7.82 16.94 5.92
CA THR A 51 8.58 15.68 5.88
C THR A 51 7.69 14.44 5.94
N ALA A 52 6.46 14.55 6.48
CA ALA A 52 5.50 13.44 6.54
C ALA A 52 4.51 13.39 5.37
N PHE A 53 4.59 14.30 4.40
CA PHE A 53 3.71 14.31 3.22
C PHE A 53 3.77 13.00 2.41
N PRO A 54 4.97 12.43 2.14
CA PRO A 54 5.08 11.13 1.49
C PRO A 54 4.27 10.03 2.18
N HIS A 55 4.26 10.02 3.52
CA HIS A 55 3.62 8.98 4.29
C HIS A 55 2.09 9.01 4.18
N TYR A 56 1.46 10.18 4.02
CA TYR A 56 0.01 10.24 3.77
C TYR A 56 -0.39 9.62 2.44
N ILE A 57 0.41 9.84 1.38
CA ILE A 57 0.18 9.23 0.07
C ILE A 57 0.30 7.71 0.17
N PHE A 58 1.33 7.22 0.88
CA PHE A 58 1.48 5.79 1.12
C PHE A 58 0.35 5.20 1.98
N ILE A 59 -0.16 5.91 2.99
CA ILE A 59 -1.32 5.47 3.79
C ILE A 59 -2.55 5.29 2.88
N ALA A 60 -2.85 6.27 2.03
CA ALA A 60 -3.96 6.18 1.09
C ALA A 60 -3.77 5.01 0.10
N PHE A 61 -2.55 4.86 -0.43
CA PHE A 61 -2.18 3.79 -1.35
C PHE A 61 -2.36 2.40 -0.73
N TYR A 62 -1.78 2.15 0.45
CA TYR A 62 -1.91 0.86 1.13
C TYR A 62 -3.34 0.59 1.59
N SER A 63 -4.11 1.61 1.99
CA SER A 63 -5.54 1.46 2.30
C SER A 63 -6.34 0.96 1.09
N LEU A 64 -6.08 1.55 -0.08
CA LEU A 64 -6.72 1.17 -1.33
C LEU A 64 -6.38 -0.28 -1.73
N ILE A 65 -5.12 -0.68 -1.56
CA ILE A 65 -4.67 -2.06 -1.81
C ILE A 65 -5.39 -3.05 -0.89
N ILE A 66 -5.43 -2.77 0.41
CA ILE A 66 -6.10 -3.63 1.40
C ILE A 66 -7.58 -3.80 1.02
N PHE A 67 -8.24 -2.70 0.62
CA PHE A 67 -9.62 -2.72 0.16
C PHE A 67 -9.82 -3.62 -1.08
N TYR A 68 -8.96 -3.49 -2.11
CA TYR A 68 -9.05 -4.32 -3.31
C TYR A 68 -8.80 -5.80 -3.01
N ILE A 69 -7.79 -6.12 -2.22
CA ILE A 69 -7.51 -7.51 -1.82
C ILE A 69 -8.70 -8.08 -1.04
N TRP A 70 -9.27 -7.32 -0.11
CA TRP A 70 -10.47 -7.74 0.62
C TRP A 70 -11.65 -8.01 -0.31
N ARG A 71 -11.90 -7.13 -1.29
CA ARG A 71 -12.97 -7.31 -2.28
C ARG A 71 -12.76 -8.57 -3.13
N ILE A 72 -11.52 -8.82 -3.59
CA ILE A 72 -11.17 -10.00 -4.39
C ILE A 72 -11.34 -11.29 -3.58
N LEU A 73 -10.91 -11.29 -2.32
CA LEU A 73 -11.09 -12.41 -1.40
C LEU A 73 -12.58 -12.69 -1.10
N LYS A 74 -13.39 -11.64 -0.94
CA LYS A 74 -14.85 -11.77 -0.69
C LYS A 74 -15.62 -12.26 -1.92
N GLY A 75 -15.16 -11.92 -3.12
CA GLY A 75 -15.91 -12.12 -4.37
C GLY A 75 -15.84 -13.52 -5.01
N ALA A 76 -15.21 -14.52 -4.40
CA ALA A 76 -14.90 -15.83 -5.02
C ALA A 76 -14.06 -15.75 -6.33
N ILE A 77 -13.67 -14.56 -6.79
CA ILE A 77 -12.87 -14.31 -7.99
C ILE A 77 -11.46 -14.89 -7.85
N ALA A 78 -10.89 -14.87 -6.64
CA ALA A 78 -9.56 -15.40 -6.35
C ALA A 78 -9.42 -16.90 -6.64
N SER A 79 -10.49 -17.70 -6.45
CA SER A 79 -10.43 -19.15 -6.67
C SER A 79 -10.67 -19.53 -8.14
N GLN A 80 -11.26 -18.63 -8.94
CA GLN A 80 -11.47 -18.82 -10.37
C GLN A 80 -10.26 -18.43 -11.23
N TYR A 81 -9.47 -17.44 -10.80
CA TYR A 81 -8.38 -16.87 -11.61
C TYR A 81 -7.05 -16.87 -10.85
N TRP A 82 -6.27 -17.93 -11.04
CA TRP A 82 -4.96 -18.14 -10.39
C TRP A 82 -3.92 -17.05 -10.71
N TRP A 83 -4.05 -16.35 -11.84
CA TRP A 83 -3.16 -15.27 -12.28
C TRP A 83 -3.49 -13.91 -11.65
N MET A 84 -4.68 -13.75 -11.07
CA MET A 84 -5.15 -12.46 -10.54
C MET A 84 -4.28 -11.89 -9.41
N PRO A 85 -3.74 -12.69 -8.47
CA PRO A 85 -2.78 -12.20 -7.48
C PRO A 85 -1.47 -11.72 -8.10
N VAL A 86 -1.00 -12.37 -9.18
CA VAL A 86 0.24 -12.00 -9.86
C VAL A 86 0.09 -10.63 -10.51
N ILE A 87 -1.01 -10.41 -11.24
CA ILE A 87 -1.29 -9.10 -11.85
C ILE A 87 -1.48 -8.04 -10.76
N ALA A 88 -2.17 -8.37 -9.66
CA ALA A 88 -2.32 -7.45 -8.55
C ALA A 88 -0.94 -7.02 -8.00
N VAL A 89 -0.02 -7.94 -7.76
CA VAL A 89 1.34 -7.64 -7.28
C VAL A 89 2.12 -6.79 -8.28
N VAL A 90 2.07 -7.10 -9.57
CA VAL A 90 2.76 -6.33 -10.62
C VAL A 90 2.27 -4.89 -10.68
N ILE A 91 0.95 -4.68 -10.63
CA ILE A 91 0.35 -3.33 -10.60
C ILE A 91 0.77 -2.60 -9.32
N LEU A 92 0.78 -3.30 -8.18
CA LEU A 92 1.15 -2.76 -6.88
C LEU A 92 2.59 -2.22 -6.87
N GLU A 93 3.54 -3.04 -7.30
CA GLU A 93 4.95 -2.67 -7.38
C GLU A 93 5.20 -1.55 -8.40
N SER A 94 4.53 -1.61 -9.55
CA SER A 94 4.63 -0.57 -10.58
C SER A 94 4.10 0.77 -10.08
N THR A 95 2.92 0.76 -9.42
CA THR A 95 2.30 1.97 -8.89
C THR A 95 3.14 2.57 -7.75
N LYS A 96 3.73 1.72 -6.92
CA LYS A 96 4.68 2.14 -5.88
C LYS A 96 5.86 2.91 -6.51
N PHE A 97 6.42 2.40 -7.60
CA PHE A 97 7.51 3.07 -8.31
C PHE A 97 7.09 4.44 -8.87
N PHE A 98 5.89 4.54 -9.45
CA PHE A 98 5.33 5.82 -9.89
C PHE A 98 5.12 6.81 -8.75
N ILE A 99 4.58 6.36 -7.61
CA ILE A 99 4.40 7.19 -6.41
C ILE A 99 5.76 7.69 -5.92
N TYR A 100 6.78 6.83 -5.84
CA TYR A 100 8.14 7.24 -5.49
C TYR A 100 8.71 8.27 -6.45
N GLY A 101 8.56 8.07 -7.76
CA GLY A 101 9.02 9.04 -8.77
C GLY A 101 8.31 10.38 -8.65
N PHE A 102 6.99 10.36 -8.44
CA PHE A 102 6.19 11.58 -8.20
C PHE A 102 6.63 12.30 -6.92
N LEU A 103 6.83 11.56 -5.83
CA LEU A 103 7.29 12.12 -4.56
C LEU A 103 8.68 12.74 -4.67
N MET A 104 9.62 12.10 -5.38
CA MET A 104 10.93 12.69 -5.66
C MET A 104 10.84 13.93 -6.56
N TRP A 105 9.88 14.01 -7.46
CA TRP A 105 9.67 15.20 -8.28
C TRP A 105 9.10 16.37 -7.47
N VAL A 106 8.15 16.11 -6.56
CA VAL A 106 7.51 17.14 -5.73
C VAL A 106 8.39 17.58 -4.56
N ASN A 107 9.17 16.66 -3.99
CA ASN A 107 10.04 16.91 -2.85
C ASN A 107 11.30 16.00 -2.91
N PRO A 108 12.31 16.37 -3.72
CA PRO A 108 13.51 15.56 -3.93
C PRO A 108 14.43 15.41 -2.71
N PHE A 109 14.25 16.22 -1.66
CA PHE A 109 15.18 16.31 -0.52
C PHE A 109 14.55 16.08 0.85
N GLY A 110 13.22 15.99 0.95
CA GLY A 110 12.49 15.90 2.22
C GLY A 110 12.07 17.27 2.74
#